data_AF-A0A532C459-F1
#
_entry.id   AF-A0A532C459-F1
#
_cell.length_a   1.000
_cell.length_b   1.000
_cell.length_c   1.000
_cell.angle_alpha   90.00
_cell.angle_beta   90.00
_cell.angle_gamma   90.00
#
_symmetry.space_group_name_H-M   'P 1'
#
loop_
_entity.id
_entity.type
_entity.pdbx_description
1 polymer ?
#
loop_
_entity_poly.entity_id
_entity_poly.type
_entity_poly.pdbx_seq_one_letter_code
_entity_poly.pdbx_strand_id
1 'polypeptide(L)'
;MNTATHATASADSSKKRGNILAVVVIILALGIIGGVISTIGNAPSCPDELIGSWTTTATGYEDKVLLITKNGLAFNAGDGAIEGQAIRQVEATPDGLRTLYTIVYGTSRSDEQALSFHYHSREHTITFKTQSHLVWTRNRVES
;
A
#
# COMPACT_ATOMS: atom_id res chain seq x y z
N MET A 1 -80.12 17.04 18.21
CA MET A 1 -78.90 17.50 18.90
C MET A 1 -77.73 16.61 18.46
N ASN A 2 -76.80 17.13 17.63
CA ASN A 2 -75.46 17.69 17.97
C ASN A 2 -74.36 16.59 17.91
N THR A 3 -73.54 16.54 16.84
CA THR A 3 -72.08 16.93 16.74
C THR A 3 -71.14 16.07 17.61
N ALA A 4 -69.92 15.63 17.27
CA ALA A 4 -68.94 15.92 16.21
C ALA A 4 -67.69 14.99 16.43
N THR A 5 -66.98 14.64 15.33
CA THR A 5 -65.48 14.57 15.16
C THR A 5 -64.64 13.71 16.15
N HIS A 6 -63.69 12.85 15.76
CA HIS A 6 -62.42 13.22 15.13
C HIS A 6 -61.65 12.03 14.55
N ALA A 7 -61.16 12.22 13.32
CA ALA A 7 -60.03 11.51 12.76
C ALA A 7 -58.71 12.13 13.25
N THR A 8 -57.73 11.31 13.65
CA THR A 8 -56.29 11.66 13.67
C THR A 8 -55.45 10.42 13.97
N ALA A 9 -55.14 9.62 12.95
CA ALA A 9 -54.11 8.59 13.04
C ALA A 9 -53.43 8.38 11.68
N SER A 10 -52.74 9.40 11.16
CA SER A 10 -51.89 9.19 9.97
C SER A 10 -50.74 10.19 9.77
N ALA A 11 -50.53 11.16 10.67
CA ALA A 11 -49.58 12.24 10.41
C ALA A 11 -48.14 12.03 10.96
N ASP A 12 -47.90 11.04 11.83
CA ASP A 12 -46.63 10.97 12.58
C ASP A 12 -45.58 9.99 12.02
N SER A 13 -45.96 9.07 11.12
CA SER A 13 -45.03 8.03 10.64
C SER A 13 -44.19 8.44 9.43
N SER A 14 -44.60 9.46 8.67
CA SER A 14 -43.92 9.92 7.46
C SER A 14 -42.70 10.80 7.76
N LYS A 15 -42.78 11.64 8.80
CA LYS A 15 -41.73 12.58 9.21
C LYS A 15 -40.49 11.86 9.77
N LYS A 16 -40.68 10.79 10.53
CA LYS A 16 -39.57 9.93 11.01
C LYS A 16 -38.87 9.16 9.89
N ARG A 17 -39.63 8.64 8.91
CA ARG A 17 -39.08 7.87 7.79
C ARG A 17 -38.24 8.74 6.84
N GLY A 18 -38.70 9.97 6.56
CA GLY A 18 -37.92 10.94 5.77
C GLY A 18 -36.59 11.32 6.45
N ASN A 19 -36.61 11.52 7.76
CA ASN A 19 -35.40 11.87 8.52
C ASN A 19 -34.39 10.72 8.58
N ILE A 20 -34.85 9.47 8.70
CA ILE A 20 -33.96 8.29 8.71
C ILE A 20 -33.30 8.09 7.35
N LEU A 21 -34.05 8.25 6.25
CA LEU A 21 -33.49 8.16 4.89
C LEU A 21 -32.46 9.27 4.62
N ALA A 22 -32.73 10.50 5.08
CA ALA A 22 -31.78 11.61 4.94
C ALA A 22 -30.47 11.35 5.72
N VAL A 23 -30.54 10.77 6.93
CA VAL A 23 -29.36 10.42 7.73
C VAL A 23 -28.53 9.33 7.05
N VAL A 24 -29.15 8.30 6.48
CA VAL A 24 -28.43 7.24 5.75
C VAL A 24 -27.71 7.79 4.52
N VAL A 25 -28.35 8.70 3.77
CA VAL A 25 -27.72 9.34 2.59
C VAL A 25 -26.53 10.22 3.00
N ILE A 26 -26.63 10.95 4.13
CA ILE A 26 -25.53 11.76 4.66
C ILE A 26 -24.36 10.88 5.11
N ILE A 27 -24.62 9.74 5.76
CA ILE A 27 -23.57 8.80 6.18
C ILE A 27 -22.88 8.17 4.96
N LEU A 28 -23.63 7.79 3.90
CA LEU A 28 -23.04 7.31 2.66
C LEU A 28 -22.21 8.39 1.96
N ALA A 29 -22.68 9.63 1.92
CA ALA A 29 -21.95 10.75 1.31
C ALA A 29 -20.65 11.10 2.07
N LEU A 30 -20.69 11.07 3.41
CA LEU A 30 -19.51 11.29 4.25
C LEU A 30 -18.50 10.14 4.16
N GLY A 31 -18.95 8.90 3.98
CA GLY A 31 -18.09 7.74 3.75
C GLY A 31 -17.27 7.83 2.46
N ILE A 32 -17.84 8.42 1.40
CA ILE A 32 -17.14 8.62 0.13
C ILE A 32 -16.08 9.74 0.23
N ILE A 33 -16.30 10.75 1.08
CA ILE A 33 -15.34 11.85 1.30
C ILE A 33 -14.18 11.40 2.20
N GLY A 34 -14.43 10.53 3.19
CA GLY A 34 -13.40 10.01 4.09
C GLY A 34 -12.33 9.11 3.45
N GLY A 35 -12.65 8.46 2.32
CA GLY A 35 -11.73 7.57 1.61
C GLY A 35 -10.73 8.27 0.68
N VAL A 36 -10.93 9.55 0.37
CA VAL A 36 -10.16 10.28 -0.68
C VAL A 36 -9.03 11.15 -0.09
N ILE A 37 -8.97 11.35 1.22
CA ILE A 37 -8.08 12.38 1.82
C ILE A 37 -6.63 11.89 2.05
N SER A 38 -6.34 10.59 1.95
CA SER A 38 -5.00 10.07 2.31
C SER A 38 -3.91 10.19 1.23
N THR A 39 -4.16 10.77 0.05
CA THR A 39 -3.17 10.78 -1.05
C THR A 39 -2.54 12.13 -1.36
N ILE A 40 -2.87 13.19 -0.62
CA ILE A 40 -2.35 14.53 -0.88
C ILE A 40 -1.23 14.84 0.12
N GLY A 41 0.02 14.63 -0.27
CA GLY A 41 1.11 15.43 0.31
C GLY A 41 2.50 14.81 0.45
N ASN A 42 2.67 13.48 0.42
CA ASN A 42 4.02 12.90 0.52
C ASN A 42 4.32 12.02 -0.69
N ALA A 43 5.44 12.31 -1.34
CA ALA A 43 6.01 11.38 -2.29
C ALA A 43 6.21 10.03 -1.56
N PRO A 44 5.85 8.90 -2.18
CA PRO A 44 6.03 7.58 -1.59
C PRO A 44 7.51 7.38 -1.27
N SER A 45 7.81 7.15 0.01
CA SER A 45 9.17 6.92 0.51
C SER A 45 9.27 5.49 1.00
N CYS A 46 10.34 4.80 0.59
CA CYS A 46 10.66 3.49 1.13
C CYS A 46 11.08 3.60 2.61
N PRO A 47 10.66 2.65 3.46
CA PRO A 47 11.16 2.52 4.83
C PRO A 47 12.68 2.31 4.88
N ASP A 48 13.33 2.87 5.90
CA ASP A 48 14.79 2.84 6.05
C ASP A 48 15.35 1.40 6.20
N GLU A 49 14.56 0.47 6.75
CA GLU A 49 14.92 -0.94 6.87
C GLU A 49 14.97 -1.70 5.52
N LEU A 50 14.53 -1.07 4.43
CA LEU A 50 14.63 -1.62 3.07
C LEU A 50 15.76 -0.98 2.28
N ILE A 51 16.19 0.23 2.64
CA ILE A 51 17.24 0.97 1.93
C ILE A 51 18.57 0.21 2.01
N GLY A 52 19.15 -0.08 0.85
CA GLY A 52 20.42 -0.78 0.73
C GLY A 52 20.59 -1.54 -0.57
N SER A 53 21.79 -2.09 -0.75
CA SER A 53 22.10 -3.06 -1.78
C SER A 53 21.86 -4.46 -1.22
N TRP A 54 21.11 -5.27 -1.95
CA TRP A 54 20.72 -6.63 -1.58
C TRP A 54 21.28 -7.60 -2.59
N THR A 55 21.95 -8.64 -2.11
CA THR A 55 22.57 -9.69 -2.93
C THR A 55 22.11 -11.06 -2.44
N THR A 56 22.30 -12.08 -3.26
CA THR A 56 22.02 -13.46 -2.88
C THR A 56 23.22 -14.36 -3.21
N THR A 57 23.40 -15.41 -2.44
CA THR A 57 24.43 -16.45 -2.68
C THR A 57 23.90 -17.61 -3.51
N ALA A 58 22.65 -17.52 -3.99
CA ALA A 58 22.04 -18.55 -4.81
C ALA A 58 22.77 -18.68 -6.16
N THR A 59 23.03 -19.91 -6.59
CA THR A 59 23.70 -20.20 -7.86
C THR A 59 22.91 -19.64 -9.05
N GLY A 60 23.60 -18.94 -9.95
CA GLY A 60 23.01 -18.24 -11.10
C GLY A 60 22.56 -16.80 -10.82
N TYR A 61 22.76 -16.30 -9.59
CA TYR A 61 22.42 -14.95 -9.15
C TYR A 61 23.62 -14.18 -8.56
N GLU A 62 24.84 -14.68 -8.75
CA GLU A 62 26.06 -14.19 -8.09
C GLU A 62 26.33 -12.70 -8.40
N ASP A 63 26.05 -12.26 -9.63
CA ASP A 63 26.22 -10.87 -10.07
C ASP A 63 24.92 -10.04 -9.98
N LYS A 64 23.88 -10.57 -9.34
CA LYS A 64 22.56 -9.94 -9.27
C LYS A 64 22.46 -9.09 -8.01
N VAL A 65 22.15 -7.82 -8.22
CA VAL A 65 21.97 -6.84 -7.16
C VAL A 65 20.58 -6.24 -7.25
N LEU A 66 19.89 -6.20 -6.12
CA LEU A 66 18.69 -5.40 -5.90
C LEU A 66 19.08 -4.17 -5.09
N LEU A 67 19.03 -2.99 -5.70
CA LEU A 67 19.26 -1.73 -5.00
C LEU A 67 17.92 -1.08 -4.67
N ILE A 68 17.68 -0.86 -3.38
CA ILE A 68 16.54 -0.09 -2.89
C ILE A 68 17.08 1.20 -2.31
N THR A 69 16.57 2.32 -2.82
CA THR A 69 16.82 3.66 -2.28
C THR A 69 15.54 4.21 -1.68
N LYS A 70 15.61 5.40 -1.09
CA LYS A 70 14.44 6.07 -0.52
C LYS A 70 13.29 6.23 -1.53
N ASN A 71 13.60 6.48 -2.81
CA ASN A 71 12.62 6.86 -3.82
C ASN A 71 12.71 6.01 -5.10
N GLY A 72 13.53 4.96 -5.12
CA GLY A 72 13.85 4.24 -6.36
C GLY A 72 14.31 2.82 -6.12
N LEU A 73 14.10 1.99 -7.13
CA LEU A 73 14.41 0.57 -7.16
C LEU A 73 15.23 0.26 -8.41
N ALA A 74 16.27 -0.55 -8.31
CA ALA A 74 17.00 -1.04 -9.48
C ALA A 74 17.36 -2.52 -9.34
N PHE A 75 17.33 -3.23 -10.46
CA PHE A 75 17.81 -4.61 -10.60
C PHE A 75 19.00 -4.64 -11.54
N ASN A 76 20.05 -5.39 -11.19
CA ASN A 76 21.23 -5.60 -12.04
C ASN A 76 21.87 -4.30 -12.51
N ALA A 77 22.29 -3.48 -11.55
CA ALA A 77 23.24 -2.43 -11.79
C ALA A 77 24.60 -3.04 -12.15
N GLY A 78 24.86 -3.26 -13.44
CA GLY A 78 26.23 -3.39 -13.94
C GLY A 78 26.96 -2.04 -13.90
N ASP A 79 28.20 -1.99 -14.41
CA ASP A 79 29.09 -0.82 -14.35
C ASP A 79 28.61 0.43 -15.15
N GLY A 80 27.41 0.37 -15.74
CA GLY A 80 26.77 1.48 -16.45
C GLY A 80 25.61 2.05 -15.63
N ALA A 81 25.57 3.38 -15.53
CA ALA A 81 24.62 4.19 -14.75
C ALA A 81 23.32 3.48 -14.37
N ILE A 82 23.10 3.32 -13.06
CA ILE A 82 21.88 2.75 -12.48
C ILE A 82 20.70 3.64 -12.85
N GLU A 83 19.98 3.31 -13.92
CA GLU A 83 18.65 3.86 -14.17
C GLU A 83 17.66 3.21 -13.20
N GLY A 84 17.70 3.68 -11.95
CA GLY A 84 16.73 3.28 -10.94
C GLY A 84 15.33 3.72 -11.35
N GLN A 85 14.37 2.82 -11.25
CA GLN A 85 12.96 3.11 -11.50
C GLN A 85 12.35 3.76 -10.26
N ALA A 86 11.60 4.85 -10.46
CA ALA A 86 11.00 5.60 -9.38
C ALA A 86 9.95 4.77 -8.65
N ILE A 87 9.99 4.81 -7.31
CA ILE A 87 8.95 4.23 -6.46
C ILE A 87 7.70 5.12 -6.55
N ARG A 88 6.56 4.49 -6.78
CA ARG A 88 5.24 5.13 -6.93
C ARG A 88 4.31 4.81 -5.78
N GLN A 89 4.50 3.68 -5.13
CA GLN A 89 3.73 3.26 -3.97
C GLN A 89 4.51 2.23 -3.17
N VAL A 90 4.34 2.27 -1.85
CA VAL A 90 4.85 1.24 -0.95
C VAL A 90 3.71 0.82 -0.04
N GLU A 91 3.41 -0.47 -0.04
CA GLU A 91 2.46 -1.07 0.89
C GLU A 91 3.20 -2.01 1.82
N ALA A 92 2.80 -2.02 3.08
CA ALA A 92 3.36 -2.88 4.11
C ALA A 92 2.22 -3.59 4.83
N THR A 93 2.20 -4.92 4.76
CA THR A 93 1.21 -5.76 5.46
C THR A 93 1.94 -6.69 6.43
N PRO A 94 1.59 -6.67 7.73
CA PRO A 94 2.12 -7.66 8.66
C PRO A 94 1.77 -9.10 8.23
N ASP A 95 2.75 -10.00 8.25
CA ASP A 95 2.61 -11.43 7.98
C ASP A 95 3.33 -12.24 9.07
N GLY A 96 2.67 -12.43 10.21
CA GLY A 96 3.24 -13.10 11.37
C GLY A 96 4.47 -12.36 11.92
N LEU A 97 5.65 -12.99 11.83
CA LEU A 97 6.93 -12.40 12.25
C LEU A 97 7.64 -11.61 11.14
N ARG A 98 7.02 -11.49 9.97
CA ARG A 98 7.55 -10.83 8.79
C ARG A 98 6.64 -9.70 8.37
N THR A 99 7.13 -8.87 7.47
CA THR A 99 6.31 -7.87 6.77
C THR A 99 6.30 -8.19 5.29
N LEU A 100 5.12 -8.36 4.69
CA LEU A 100 4.96 -8.41 3.24
C LEU A 100 4.96 -6.98 2.72
N TYR A 101 6.03 -6.61 2.02
CA TYR A 101 6.14 -5.37 1.28
C TYR A 101 5.71 -5.57 -0.16
N THR A 102 4.95 -4.60 -0.70
CA THR A 102 4.71 -4.46 -2.13
C THR A 102 5.13 -3.06 -2.56
N ILE A 103 6.15 -2.99 -3.41
CA ILE A 103 6.64 -1.74 -4.00
C ILE A 103 6.13 -1.67 -5.44
N VAL A 104 5.37 -0.62 -5.76
CA VAL A 104 5.03 -0.27 -7.15
C VAL A 104 6.09 0.70 -7.65
N TYR A 105 6.70 0.40 -8.79
CA TYR A 105 7.80 1.16 -9.37
C TYR A 105 7.65 1.29 -10.88
N GLY A 106 8.15 2.36 -11.47
CA GLY A 106 8.08 2.58 -12.92
C GLY A 106 8.35 4.01 -13.34
N THR A 107 8.73 4.16 -14.61
CA THR A 107 9.04 5.47 -15.20
C THR A 107 7.77 6.30 -15.45
N SER A 108 6.68 5.65 -15.82
CA SER A 108 5.37 6.22 -16.11
C SER A 108 4.25 5.30 -15.61
N ARG A 109 3.02 5.82 -15.49
CA ARG A 109 1.86 5.01 -15.02
C ARG A 109 1.57 3.79 -15.90
N SER A 110 1.86 3.87 -17.19
CA SER A 110 1.66 2.77 -18.14
C SER A 110 2.72 1.66 -18.04
N ASP A 111 3.79 1.90 -17.30
CA ASP A 111 4.95 1.01 -17.12
C ASP A 111 5.15 0.64 -15.64
N GLU A 112 4.13 0.83 -14.82
CA GLU A 112 4.20 0.45 -13.41
C GLU A 112 4.27 -1.07 -13.26
N GLN A 113 5.25 -1.53 -12.49
CA GLN A 113 5.46 -2.91 -12.09
C GLN A 113 5.37 -3.01 -10.57
N ALA A 114 5.04 -4.19 -10.07
CA ALA A 114 4.95 -4.45 -8.63
C ALA A 114 5.95 -5.53 -8.21
N LEU A 115 6.77 -5.23 -7.20
CA LEU A 115 7.64 -6.18 -6.54
C LEU A 115 7.09 -6.48 -5.14
N SER A 116 6.69 -7.73 -4.90
CA SER A 116 6.24 -8.20 -3.59
C SER A 116 7.26 -9.14 -2.94
N PHE A 117 7.61 -8.88 -1.69
CA PHE A 117 8.59 -9.65 -0.94
C PHE A 117 8.35 -9.62 0.57
N HIS A 118 8.76 -10.67 1.26
CA HIS A 118 8.77 -10.70 2.72
C HIS A 118 10.09 -10.14 3.22
N TYR A 119 10.00 -9.21 4.17
CA TYR A 119 11.11 -8.74 4.97
C TYR A 119 11.11 -9.45 6.33
N HIS A 120 12.22 -10.09 6.65
CA HIS A 120 12.44 -10.74 7.95
C HIS A 120 13.29 -9.84 8.83
N SER A 121 12.65 -9.11 9.75
CA SER A 121 13.31 -8.10 10.57
C SER A 121 14.43 -8.63 11.47
N ARG A 122 14.33 -9.88 11.95
CA ARG A 122 15.35 -10.52 12.80
C ARG A 122 16.62 -10.91 12.06
N GLU A 123 16.46 -11.38 10.82
CA GLU A 123 17.56 -11.89 10.00
C GLU A 123 18.10 -10.79 9.08
N HIS A 124 17.37 -9.69 8.93
CA HIS A 124 17.61 -8.63 7.96
C HIS A 124 17.73 -9.19 6.53
N THR A 125 16.79 -10.06 6.16
CA THR A 125 16.72 -10.71 4.85
C THR A 125 15.44 -10.36 4.11
N ILE A 126 15.50 -10.47 2.79
CA ILE A 126 14.37 -10.33 1.87
C ILE A 126 14.17 -11.66 1.14
N THR A 127 12.91 -12.07 0.97
CA THR A 127 12.54 -13.21 0.11
C THR A 127 11.39 -12.82 -0.79
N PHE A 128 11.54 -12.98 -2.11
CA PHE A 128 10.49 -12.63 -3.05
C PHE A 128 9.28 -13.54 -2.87
N LYS A 129 8.07 -12.97 -2.97
CA LYS A 129 6.82 -13.73 -2.79
C LYS A 129 6.71 -14.89 -3.79
N THR A 130 7.23 -14.71 -5.01
CA THR A 130 7.24 -15.71 -6.08
C THR A 130 8.43 -16.68 -6.02
N GLN A 131 9.47 -16.36 -5.25
CA GLN A 131 10.74 -17.10 -5.21
C GLN A 131 11.26 -17.20 -3.77
N SER A 132 10.55 -17.95 -2.93
CA SER A 132 10.84 -18.06 -1.49
C SER A 132 12.17 -18.74 -1.15
N HIS A 133 12.76 -19.48 -2.08
CA HIS A 133 14.06 -20.13 -1.91
C HIS A 133 15.24 -19.16 -2.15
N LEU A 134 15.00 -18.00 -2.76
CA LEU A 134 16.02 -16.97 -2.95
C LEU A 134 16.01 -16.02 -1.76
N VAL A 135 17.03 -16.16 -0.92
CA VAL A 135 17.26 -15.30 0.22
C VAL A 135 18.21 -14.19 -0.19
N TRP A 136 17.77 -12.95 -0.03
CA TRP A 136 18.53 -11.75 -0.30
C TRP A 136 19.01 -11.16 1.03
N THR A 137 20.32 -10.94 1.14
CA THR A 137 20.98 -10.33 2.29
C THR A 137 21.47 -8.95 1.94
N ARG A 138 21.36 -8.01 2.89
CA ARG A 138 21.88 -6.66 2.69
C ARG A 138 23.42 -6.72 2.64
N ASN A 139 24.00 -6.19 1.58
CA ASN A 139 25.45 -6.02 1.50
C ASN A 139 25.88 -4.99 2.54
N ARG A 140 26.93 -5.30 3.31
CA ARG A 140 27.51 -4.34 4.24
C ARG A 140 28.27 -3.32 3.41
N VAL A 141 27.88 -2.05 3.51
CA VAL A 141 28.76 -0.97 3.03
C VAL A 141 29.93 -0.92 4.00
N GLU A 142 31.09 -1.47 3.62
CA GLU A 142 32.33 -1.16 4.33
C GLU A 142 32.52 0.37 4.26
N SER A 143 32.64 0.98 5.44
CA SER A 143 32.86 2.43 5.60
C SER A 143 34.34 2.78 5.49
#